data_AF-A0A3G9IXE5-F1
#
_entry.id   AF-A0A3G9IXE5-F1
#
_cell.length_a   1.000
_cell.length_b   1.000
_cell.length_c   1.000
_cell.angle_alpha   90.00
_cell.angle_beta   90.00
_cell.angle_gamma   90.00
#
_symmetry.space_group_name_H-M   'P 1'
#
loop_
_entity.id
_entity.type
_entity.pdbx_description
1 polymer ?
#
loop_
_entity_poly.entity_id
_entity_poly.type
_entity_poly.pdbx_seq_one_letter_code
_entity_poly.pdbx_strand_id
1 'polypeptide(L)'
;MAPDPAIGRRAALALAAASAMSACRARPAPPTALPAARTDGKPATTLPAFMSWQPHPGEIQVEAKLAAVRRIERAGNVSGRRLHVIDAQYGGLLSDSASVLVVCESWALDHGRIVSDGHTFDVRLIRSGTAWQVTLVRPSSPGRPQAGLSTAARRVLATSRISLPPAARGDVEAGQVHDSVLETMLAVSKRWPIAVSVVRSGHPQYVFGTTRLSDHPRGRAFDTWAIDQVPVVAAGAPNPAVPAYMEALAALGSYNVGGPVLLGAAPQFFSDQTHHDHVHAGFLT
;
A
#
# COMPACT_ATOMS: atom_id res chain seq x y z
N MET A 1 25.13 -70.25 -3.64
CA MET A 1 26.41 -69.80 -4.24
C MET A 1 26.06 -68.97 -5.47
N ALA A 2 26.72 -67.84 -5.71
CA ALA A 2 26.66 -67.13 -7.01
C ALA A 2 27.51 -67.90 -8.06
N PRO A 3 27.39 -67.68 -9.38
CA PRO A 3 26.82 -66.50 -10.06
C PRO A 3 25.89 -66.80 -11.29
N ASP A 4 25.69 -65.76 -12.10
CA ASP A 4 25.14 -65.64 -13.49
C ASP A 4 25.68 -66.70 -14.50
N PRO A 5 25.18 -66.88 -15.76
CA PRO A 5 24.48 -65.95 -16.68
C PRO A 5 23.27 -66.58 -17.46
N ALA A 6 22.73 -66.16 -18.64
CA ALA A 6 23.20 -65.23 -19.70
C ALA A 6 22.12 -64.73 -20.72
N ILE A 7 22.30 -63.47 -21.18
CA ILE A 7 22.24 -62.95 -22.58
C ILE A 7 20.98 -63.14 -23.49
N GLY A 8 20.41 -62.00 -23.92
CA GLY A 8 19.80 -61.80 -25.26
C GLY A 8 18.29 -61.46 -25.30
N ARG A 9 17.76 -60.68 -26.25
CA ARG A 9 18.38 -59.98 -27.41
C ARG A 9 17.39 -58.95 -28.03
N ARG A 10 17.90 -57.84 -28.58
CA ARG A 10 17.20 -56.76 -29.36
C ARG A 10 16.24 -55.88 -28.53
N ALA A 11 16.22 -54.54 -28.54
CA ALA A 11 16.67 -53.44 -29.42
C ALA A 11 15.54 -52.74 -30.21
N ALA A 12 15.28 -51.48 -29.85
CA ALA A 12 14.59 -50.47 -30.64
C ALA A 12 15.13 -49.08 -30.24
N LEU A 13 15.53 -48.26 -31.22
CA LEU A 13 15.88 -46.85 -30.98
C LEU A 13 14.61 -46.00 -31.05
N ALA A 14 14.51 -44.99 -30.19
CA ALA A 14 13.56 -43.89 -30.33
C ALA A 14 14.32 -42.56 -30.17
N LEU A 15 14.63 -41.90 -31.29
CA LEU A 15 15.13 -40.53 -31.27
C LEU A 15 13.94 -39.58 -31.08
N ALA A 16 13.88 -38.90 -29.93
CA ALA A 16 12.98 -37.79 -29.69
C ALA A 16 13.76 -36.48 -29.82
N ALA A 17 13.48 -35.70 -30.88
CA ALA A 17 14.16 -34.42 -31.11
C ALA A 17 13.61 -33.33 -30.17
N ALA A 18 14.48 -32.75 -29.34
CA ALA A 18 14.14 -31.64 -28.45
C ALA A 18 14.14 -30.30 -29.20
N SER A 19 13.02 -29.97 -29.85
CA SER A 19 12.83 -28.67 -30.52
C SER A 19 12.78 -27.52 -29.51
N ALA A 20 13.82 -26.68 -29.50
CA ALA A 20 13.90 -25.52 -28.62
C ALA A 20 12.94 -24.40 -29.04
N MET A 21 11.74 -24.35 -28.46
CA MET A 21 10.81 -23.23 -28.65
C MET A 21 11.27 -22.00 -27.85
N SER A 22 12.04 -21.13 -28.49
CA SER A 22 12.46 -19.84 -27.94
C SER A 22 11.27 -18.87 -27.87
N ALA A 23 10.45 -19.00 -26.83
CA ALA A 23 9.33 -18.12 -26.56
C ALA A 23 9.83 -16.75 -26.10
N CYS A 24 9.73 -15.75 -26.98
CA CYS A 24 10.04 -14.35 -26.66
C CYS A 24 9.04 -13.82 -25.61
N ARG A 25 9.36 -13.98 -24.33
CA ARG A 25 8.63 -13.34 -23.22
C ARG A 25 8.79 -11.83 -23.34
N ALA A 26 7.76 -11.16 -23.85
CA ALA A 26 7.64 -9.71 -23.75
C ALA A 26 7.76 -9.31 -22.28
N ARG A 27 8.73 -8.43 -21.98
CA ARG A 27 8.96 -7.93 -20.63
C ARG A 27 7.77 -7.01 -20.27
N PRO A 28 7.04 -7.24 -19.17
CA PRO A 28 6.03 -6.27 -18.75
C PRO A 28 6.72 -4.92 -18.51
N ALA A 29 6.07 -3.84 -18.95
CA ALA A 29 6.58 -2.50 -18.72
C ALA A 29 6.64 -2.24 -17.20
N PRO A 30 7.66 -1.54 -16.69
CA PRO A 30 7.67 -1.11 -15.30
C PRO A 30 6.47 -0.19 -15.03
N PRO A 31 5.86 -0.21 -13.84
CA PRO A 31 4.87 0.79 -13.48
C PRO A 31 5.49 2.19 -13.58
N THR A 32 4.76 3.12 -14.20
CA THR A 32 5.22 4.50 -14.38
C THR A 32 5.54 5.12 -13.03
N ALA A 33 6.78 5.56 -12.84
CA ALA A 33 7.18 6.23 -11.60
C ALA A 33 6.28 7.45 -11.35
N LEU A 34 5.67 7.51 -10.16
CA LEU A 34 4.76 8.60 -9.78
C LEU A 34 5.50 9.95 -9.84
N PRO A 35 5.06 10.90 -10.69
CA PRO A 35 5.71 12.19 -10.79
C PRO A 35 5.34 13.04 -9.57
N ALA A 36 6.27 13.17 -8.63
CA ALA A 36 6.15 14.07 -7.48
C ALA A 36 6.17 15.55 -7.93
N ALA A 37 5.02 16.02 -8.42
CA ALA A 37 4.89 17.29 -9.13
C ALA A 37 4.10 18.34 -8.34
N ARG A 38 4.82 19.14 -7.54
CA ARG A 38 4.36 20.53 -7.29
C ARG A 38 4.43 21.26 -8.62
N THR A 39 3.28 21.58 -9.22
CA THR A 39 3.21 22.22 -10.54
C THR A 39 3.32 23.74 -10.42
N ASP A 40 4.53 24.26 -10.61
CA ASP A 40 4.74 25.70 -10.72
C ASP A 40 4.06 26.29 -11.98
N GLY A 41 3.09 27.16 -11.74
CA GLY A 41 2.95 28.41 -12.52
C GLY A 41 2.38 28.37 -13.95
N LYS A 42 1.91 27.23 -14.49
CA LYS A 42 1.16 27.24 -15.78
C LYS A 42 -0.37 27.25 -15.58
N PRO A 43 -1.12 28.13 -16.27
CA PRO A 43 -2.58 28.13 -16.26
C PRO A 43 -3.12 26.97 -17.12
N ALA A 44 -3.15 25.77 -16.54
CA ALA A 44 -3.88 24.64 -17.09
C ALA A 44 -5.38 24.80 -16.76
N THR A 45 -6.22 24.97 -17.77
CA THR A 45 -7.69 25.08 -17.61
C THR A 45 -8.40 23.72 -17.64
N THR A 46 -7.68 22.65 -18.01
CA THR A 46 -8.21 21.28 -18.12
C THR A 46 -7.65 20.42 -16.99
N LEU A 47 -8.55 19.83 -16.19
CA LEU A 47 -8.17 18.90 -15.12
C LEU A 47 -7.56 17.60 -15.68
N PRO A 48 -6.60 16.98 -14.98
CA PRO A 48 -6.01 15.71 -15.40
C PRO A 48 -7.05 14.59 -15.48
N ALA A 49 -6.88 13.72 -16.47
CA ALA A 49 -7.69 12.51 -16.64
C ALA A 49 -6.92 11.29 -16.13
N PHE A 50 -7.62 10.42 -15.40
CA PHE A 50 -7.09 9.17 -14.87
C PHE A 50 -8.03 8.02 -15.22
N MET A 51 -7.48 6.80 -15.28
CA MET A 51 -8.28 5.58 -15.26
C MET A 51 -8.85 5.35 -13.86
N SER A 52 -10.04 4.76 -13.75
CA SER A 52 -10.51 4.21 -12.47
C SER A 52 -9.54 3.16 -11.95
N TRP A 53 -9.31 3.13 -10.64
CA TRP A 53 -8.41 2.18 -10.00
C TRP A 53 -8.86 0.73 -10.25
N GLN A 54 -7.89 -0.15 -10.45
CA GLN A 54 -8.11 -1.58 -10.68
C GLN A 54 -7.41 -2.39 -9.59
N PRO A 55 -8.05 -3.46 -9.07
CA PRO A 55 -7.43 -4.34 -8.09
C PRO A 55 -6.25 -5.09 -8.70
N HIS A 56 -5.19 -5.30 -7.92
CA HIS A 56 -4.10 -6.18 -8.33
C HIS A 56 -4.59 -7.64 -8.41
N PRO A 57 -4.11 -8.49 -9.34
CA PRO A 57 -4.49 -9.91 -9.40
C PRO A 57 -4.17 -10.75 -8.15
N GLY A 58 -3.42 -10.21 -7.20
CA GLY A 58 -3.15 -10.82 -5.88
C GLY A 58 -4.14 -10.43 -4.78
N GLU A 59 -5.13 -9.59 -5.05
CA GLU A 59 -6.09 -9.08 -4.07
C GLU A 59 -7.06 -10.16 -3.56
N ILE A 60 -7.37 -10.11 -2.26
CA ILE A 60 -8.46 -10.89 -1.64
C ILE A 60 -9.69 -10.00 -1.44
N GLN A 61 -10.89 -10.60 -1.36
CA GLN A 61 -12.18 -9.91 -1.13
C GLN A 61 -12.39 -8.67 -2.04
N VAL A 62 -11.98 -8.78 -3.31
CA VAL A 62 -11.89 -7.70 -4.30
C VAL A 62 -13.14 -6.82 -4.38
N GLU A 63 -14.31 -7.42 -4.17
CA GLU A 63 -15.62 -6.77 -4.16
C GLU A 63 -15.73 -5.67 -3.09
N ALA A 64 -15.07 -5.83 -1.93
CA ALA A 64 -15.04 -4.83 -0.86
C ALA A 64 -14.25 -3.58 -1.29
N LYS A 65 -13.03 -3.76 -1.83
CA LYS A 65 -12.22 -2.67 -2.37
C LYS A 65 -12.94 -1.98 -3.53
N LEU A 66 -13.49 -2.73 -4.49
CA LEU A 66 -14.26 -2.16 -5.60
C LEU A 66 -15.49 -1.39 -5.13
N ALA A 67 -16.22 -1.86 -4.11
CA ALA A 67 -17.36 -1.13 -3.56
C ALA A 67 -16.94 0.20 -2.91
N ALA A 68 -15.83 0.20 -2.17
CA ALA A 68 -15.26 1.40 -1.54
C ALA A 68 -14.72 2.40 -2.56
N VAL A 69 -13.81 1.97 -3.44
CA VAL A 69 -13.19 2.78 -4.50
C VAL A 69 -14.26 3.42 -5.37
N ARG A 70 -15.22 2.65 -5.90
CA ARG A 70 -16.29 3.20 -6.76
C ARG A 70 -17.22 4.15 -5.99
N ARG A 71 -17.34 4.05 -4.66
CA ARG A 71 -18.10 5.00 -3.84
C ARG A 71 -17.36 6.33 -3.63
N ILE A 72 -16.03 6.31 -3.59
CA ILE A 72 -15.17 7.49 -3.52
C ILE A 72 -15.04 8.15 -4.91
N GLU A 73 -14.73 7.40 -5.97
CA GLU A 73 -14.61 7.93 -7.34
C GLU A 73 -15.87 8.69 -7.77
N ARG A 74 -17.08 8.15 -7.51
CA ARG A 74 -18.37 8.81 -7.81
C ARG A 74 -18.62 10.10 -7.02
N ALA A 75 -17.89 10.36 -5.93
CA ALA A 75 -17.96 11.59 -5.15
C ALA A 75 -16.76 12.53 -5.41
N GLY A 76 -15.63 11.98 -5.86
CA GLY A 76 -14.42 12.71 -6.25
C GLY A 76 -14.57 13.39 -7.60
N ASN A 77 -14.97 12.61 -8.62
CA ASN A 77 -14.98 12.99 -10.02
C ASN A 77 -16.32 13.64 -10.42
N VAL A 78 -16.38 14.97 -10.31
CA VAL A 78 -17.56 15.81 -10.61
C VAL A 78 -17.19 16.94 -11.57
N SER A 79 -18.12 17.83 -11.94
CA SER A 79 -17.72 19.05 -12.68
C SER A 79 -16.77 19.89 -11.81
N GLY A 80 -15.69 20.42 -12.39
CA GLY A 80 -14.69 21.21 -11.66
C GLY A 80 -13.75 20.45 -10.71
N ARG A 81 -13.90 19.12 -10.51
CA ARG A 81 -12.97 18.32 -9.67
C ARG A 81 -12.64 16.95 -10.26
N ARG A 82 -11.38 16.52 -10.13
CA ARG A 82 -10.91 15.16 -10.42
C ARG A 82 -10.25 14.54 -9.19
N LEU A 83 -10.29 13.22 -9.11
CA LEU A 83 -9.71 12.41 -8.04
C LEU A 83 -9.05 11.17 -8.66
N HIS A 84 -7.83 10.88 -8.21
CA HIS A 84 -7.06 9.69 -8.52
C HIS A 84 -6.89 8.87 -7.25
N VAL A 85 -7.26 7.59 -7.27
CA VAL A 85 -6.99 6.66 -6.17
C VAL A 85 -5.59 6.09 -6.40
N ILE A 86 -4.64 6.44 -5.53
CA ILE A 86 -3.27 5.89 -5.54
C ILE A 86 -3.35 4.40 -5.19
N ASP A 87 -4.06 4.10 -4.09
CA ASP A 87 -4.17 2.77 -3.49
C ASP A 87 -5.49 2.63 -2.73
N ALA A 88 -5.90 1.39 -2.46
CA ALA A 88 -7.06 1.06 -1.64
C ALA A 88 -6.71 -0.08 -0.67
N GLN A 89 -6.04 0.23 0.44
CA GLN A 89 -5.61 -0.73 1.46
C GLN A 89 -6.77 -1.26 2.32
N TYR A 90 -6.67 -2.45 2.89
CA TYR A 90 -7.46 -2.83 4.05
C TYR A 90 -7.02 -2.09 5.32
N GLY A 91 -7.97 -1.41 5.97
CA GLY A 91 -7.85 -0.91 7.35
C GLY A 91 -8.58 -1.81 8.37
N GLY A 92 -8.93 -3.02 7.95
CA GLY A 92 -9.63 -4.02 8.74
C GLY A 92 -10.54 -4.91 7.89
N LEU A 93 -10.46 -6.22 8.06
CA LEU A 93 -11.24 -7.19 7.29
C LEU A 93 -11.76 -8.32 8.18
N LEU A 94 -13.08 -8.50 8.20
CA LEU A 94 -13.80 -9.57 8.89
C LEU A 94 -14.72 -10.31 7.88
N SER A 95 -15.41 -11.36 8.34
CA SER A 95 -16.28 -12.20 7.49
C SER A 95 -17.47 -11.46 6.88
N ASP A 96 -18.02 -10.49 7.63
CA ASP A 96 -19.27 -9.77 7.36
C ASP A 96 -19.10 -8.23 7.27
N SER A 97 -17.91 -7.71 7.57
CA SER A 97 -17.66 -6.29 7.77
C SER A 97 -16.21 -5.93 7.42
N ALA A 98 -16.00 -4.72 6.90
CA ALA A 98 -14.68 -4.29 6.40
C ALA A 98 -14.45 -2.79 6.56
N SER A 99 -13.17 -2.41 6.54
CA SER A 99 -12.63 -1.07 6.41
C SER A 99 -11.67 -1.05 5.23
N VAL A 100 -11.90 -0.18 4.25
CA VAL A 100 -10.97 0.07 3.14
C VAL A 100 -10.51 1.51 3.23
N LEU A 101 -9.19 1.72 3.25
CA LEU A 101 -8.54 3.02 3.25
C LEU A 101 -8.26 3.42 1.81
N VAL A 102 -9.15 4.22 1.22
CA VAL A 102 -9.03 4.66 -0.18
C VAL A 102 -8.13 5.90 -0.22
N VAL A 103 -6.87 5.73 -0.62
CA VAL A 103 -5.81 6.74 -0.62
C VAL A 103 -5.87 7.56 -1.90
N CYS A 104 -6.15 8.87 -1.80
CA CYS A 104 -6.47 9.69 -2.96
C CYS A 104 -5.62 10.97 -3.11
N GLU A 105 -5.29 11.30 -4.35
CA GLU A 105 -4.98 12.67 -4.79
C GLU A 105 -6.18 13.26 -5.53
N SER A 106 -6.25 14.59 -5.59
CA SER A 106 -7.35 15.30 -6.24
C SER A 106 -6.92 16.67 -6.76
N TRP A 107 -7.64 17.15 -7.77
CA TRP A 107 -7.39 18.42 -8.44
C TRP A 107 -8.72 19.14 -8.64
N ALA A 108 -8.79 20.41 -8.26
CA ALA A 108 -9.95 21.27 -8.44
C ALA A 108 -9.60 22.49 -9.30
N LEU A 109 -10.56 22.97 -10.09
CA LEU A 109 -10.47 24.27 -10.75
C LEU A 109 -10.95 25.36 -9.80
N ASP A 110 -10.03 26.21 -9.35
CA ASP A 110 -10.28 27.35 -8.47
C ASP A 110 -9.82 28.64 -9.16
N HIS A 111 -10.75 29.57 -9.40
CA HIS A 111 -10.50 30.87 -10.06
C HIS A 111 -9.62 30.80 -11.34
N GLY A 112 -9.81 29.76 -12.16
CA GLY A 112 -9.07 29.55 -13.41
C GLY A 112 -7.68 28.90 -13.25
N ARG A 113 -7.33 28.46 -12.04
CA ARG A 113 -6.11 27.72 -11.71
C ARG A 113 -6.47 26.29 -11.28
N ILE A 114 -5.54 25.35 -11.43
CA ILE A 114 -5.66 24.04 -10.78
C ILE A 114 -5.01 24.09 -9.40
N VAL A 115 -5.74 23.62 -8.39
CA VAL A 115 -5.25 23.39 -7.03
C VAL A 115 -5.26 21.88 -6.76
N SER A 116 -4.16 21.35 -6.23
CA SER A 116 -4.00 19.94 -5.84
C SER A 116 -4.17 19.74 -4.34
N ASP A 117 -4.91 18.72 -3.94
CA ASP A 117 -5.19 18.33 -2.55
C ASP A 117 -5.41 16.80 -2.47
N GLY A 118 -5.61 16.19 -1.30
CA GLY A 118 -5.97 14.78 -1.23
C GLY A 118 -6.30 14.25 0.16
N HIS A 119 -7.02 13.13 0.19
CA HIS A 119 -7.47 12.48 1.42
C HIS A 119 -7.27 10.96 1.36
N THR A 120 -7.01 10.35 2.52
CA THR A 120 -7.23 8.91 2.73
C THR A 120 -8.61 8.73 3.36
N PHE A 121 -9.52 8.03 2.70
CA PHE A 121 -10.88 7.82 3.19
C PHE A 121 -11.01 6.47 3.91
N ASP A 122 -11.36 6.50 5.20
CA ASP A 122 -11.85 5.34 5.94
C ASP A 122 -13.27 5.00 5.48
N VAL A 123 -13.39 4.01 4.58
CA VAL A 123 -14.66 3.52 4.06
C VAL A 123 -15.06 2.24 4.81
N ARG A 124 -16.18 2.29 5.53
CA ARG A 124 -16.76 1.14 6.23
C ARG A 124 -17.76 0.44 5.33
N LEU A 125 -17.71 -0.90 5.33
CA LEU A 125 -18.62 -1.74 4.57
C LEU A 125 -19.20 -2.85 5.45
N ILE A 126 -20.43 -3.25 5.13
CA ILE A 126 -21.02 -4.51 5.60
C ILE A 126 -21.30 -5.41 4.40
N ARG A 127 -21.31 -6.71 4.62
CA ARG A 127 -21.58 -7.73 3.63
C ARG A 127 -23.05 -8.12 3.65
N SER A 128 -23.65 -8.24 2.48
CA SER A 128 -25.02 -8.71 2.27
C SER A 128 -25.00 -9.79 1.19
N GLY A 129 -24.99 -11.06 1.63
CA GLY A 129 -24.73 -12.20 0.75
C GLY A 129 -23.33 -12.12 0.12
N THR A 130 -23.27 -12.06 -1.21
CA THR A 130 -22.02 -11.89 -1.96
C THR A 130 -21.62 -10.42 -2.16
N ALA A 131 -22.52 -9.46 -1.92
CA ALA A 131 -22.28 -8.04 -2.15
C ALA A 131 -21.72 -7.32 -0.90
N TRP A 132 -20.95 -6.26 -1.13
CA TRP A 132 -20.51 -5.33 -0.09
C TRP A 132 -21.21 -3.98 -0.24
N GLN A 133 -21.73 -3.45 0.87
CA GLN A 133 -22.46 -2.19 0.94
C GLN A 133 -21.70 -1.21 1.83
N VAL A 134 -21.39 -0.01 1.30
CA VAL A 134 -20.72 1.05 2.07
C VAL A 134 -21.71 1.69 3.05
N THR A 135 -21.41 1.63 4.35
CA THR A 135 -22.25 2.17 5.42
C THR A 135 -21.76 3.53 5.93
N LEU A 136 -20.46 3.81 5.84
CA LEU A 136 -19.86 5.07 6.29
C LEU A 136 -18.61 5.41 5.47
N VAL A 137 -18.35 6.70 5.31
CA VAL A 137 -17.10 7.25 4.77
C VAL A 137 -16.61 8.33 5.72
N ARG A 138 -15.35 8.25 6.17
CA ARG A 138 -14.70 9.32 6.93
C ARG A 138 -13.44 9.79 6.17
N PRO A 139 -13.33 11.07 5.77
CA PRO A 139 -12.09 11.59 5.21
C PRO A 139 -11.00 11.71 6.28
N SER A 140 -9.74 11.60 5.86
CA SER A 140 -8.58 12.02 6.66
C SER A 140 -8.67 13.51 6.98
N SER A 141 -8.40 13.85 8.24
CA SER A 141 -8.27 15.23 8.73
C SER A 141 -6.88 15.40 9.38
N PRO A 142 -5.85 15.76 8.59
CA PRO A 142 -4.54 16.13 9.12
C PRO A 142 -4.62 17.38 10.01
N GLY A 143 -3.63 17.57 10.88
CA GLY A 143 -3.51 18.79 11.66
C GLY A 143 -3.15 20.02 10.81
N ARG A 144 -3.22 21.22 11.40
CA ARG A 144 -2.70 22.43 10.74
C ARG A 144 -1.17 22.37 10.65
N PRO A 145 -0.55 22.69 9.50
CA PRO A 145 0.91 22.71 9.36
C PRO A 145 1.61 23.57 10.42
N GLN A 146 2.75 23.11 10.91
CA GLN A 146 3.54 23.76 11.96
C GLN A 146 4.81 24.39 11.39
N ALA A 147 5.17 25.59 11.87
CA ALA A 147 6.42 26.24 11.50
C ALA A 147 7.65 25.53 12.11
N GLY A 148 7.52 24.99 13.32
CA GLY A 148 8.58 24.30 14.06
C GLY A 148 8.52 22.78 13.90
N LEU A 149 8.89 22.26 12.73
CA LEU A 149 9.02 20.81 12.51
C LEU A 149 10.27 20.20 13.17
N SER A 150 10.23 18.89 13.42
CA SER A 150 11.43 18.14 13.81
C SER A 150 12.42 17.99 12.64
N THR A 151 13.65 17.56 12.94
CA THR A 151 14.64 17.25 11.90
C THR A 151 14.25 16.01 11.10
N ALA A 152 13.63 15.00 11.73
CA ALA A 152 13.12 13.83 11.04
C ALA A 152 11.98 14.20 10.07
N ALA A 153 11.01 15.01 10.53
CA ALA A 153 9.89 15.49 9.71
C ALA A 153 10.37 16.27 8.48
N ARG A 154 11.30 17.22 8.65
CA ARG A 154 11.92 17.95 7.51
C ARG A 154 12.60 17.01 6.51
N ARG A 155 13.33 16.00 7.00
CA ARG A 155 14.03 15.03 6.15
C ARG A 155 13.08 14.10 5.40
N VAL A 156 12.00 13.63 6.04
CA VAL A 156 10.93 12.85 5.41
C VAL A 156 10.23 13.66 4.31
N LEU A 157 9.90 14.93 4.58
CA LEU A 157 9.19 15.79 3.63
C LEU A 157 10.00 16.23 2.41
N ALA A 158 11.32 16.02 2.43
CA ALA A 158 12.28 16.45 1.41
C ALA A 158 12.96 15.29 0.65
N THR A 159 12.82 14.03 1.09
CA THR A 159 13.38 12.87 0.37
C THR A 159 12.43 12.36 -0.71
N SER A 160 12.97 12.01 -1.87
CA SER A 160 12.21 11.34 -2.95
C SER A 160 12.15 9.82 -2.80
N ARG A 161 12.82 9.23 -1.81
CA ARG A 161 12.76 7.78 -1.52
C ARG A 161 11.58 7.38 -0.59
N ILE A 162 10.76 8.34 -0.18
CA ILE A 162 9.50 8.12 0.54
C ILE A 162 8.39 8.81 -0.23
N SER A 163 7.49 8.05 -0.86
CA SER A 163 6.27 8.60 -1.44
C SER A 163 5.21 8.72 -0.34
N LEU A 164 4.76 9.95 -0.08
CA LEU A 164 3.68 10.26 0.85
C LEU A 164 2.44 10.76 0.10
N PRO A 165 1.26 10.12 0.26
CA PRO A 165 0.00 10.67 -0.23
C PRO A 165 -0.33 11.96 0.54
N PRO A 166 -1.17 12.86 -0.02
CA PRO A 166 -1.39 14.20 0.56
C PRO A 166 -1.82 14.20 2.03
N ALA A 167 -2.67 13.25 2.45
CA ALA A 167 -3.08 13.10 3.86
C ALA A 167 -1.90 12.77 4.79
N ALA A 168 -1.09 11.77 4.43
CA ALA A 168 0.09 11.38 5.19
C ALA A 168 1.15 12.49 5.21
N ARG A 169 1.31 13.22 4.09
CA ARG A 169 2.15 14.42 4.04
C ARG A 169 1.65 15.49 5.01
N GLY A 170 0.35 15.74 5.05
CA GLY A 170 -0.29 16.67 5.98
C GLY A 170 -0.07 16.32 7.44
N ASP A 171 -0.11 15.03 7.83
CA ASP A 171 0.18 14.63 9.21
C ASP A 171 1.63 14.95 9.64
N VAL A 172 2.60 14.77 8.73
CA VAL A 172 4.00 15.12 8.97
C VAL A 172 4.21 16.63 8.96
N GLU A 173 3.58 17.37 8.04
CA GLU A 173 3.60 18.84 8.02
C GLU A 173 2.89 19.46 9.25
N ALA A 174 1.94 18.74 9.86
CA ALA A 174 1.31 19.11 11.13
C ALA A 174 2.18 18.80 12.38
N GLY A 175 3.32 18.12 12.23
CA GLY A 175 4.16 17.72 13.36
C GLY A 175 3.47 16.74 14.32
N GLN A 176 2.47 15.97 13.86
CA GLN A 176 1.68 15.03 14.68
C GLN A 176 2.09 13.57 14.48
N VAL A 177 3.30 13.33 13.98
CA VAL A 177 3.93 12.02 13.78
C VAL A 177 5.22 11.99 14.59
N HIS A 178 5.46 10.90 15.33
CA HIS A 178 6.62 10.81 16.23
C HIS A 178 7.93 10.54 15.47
N ASP A 179 9.05 11.04 16.00
CA ASP A 179 10.36 10.94 15.33
C ASP A 179 10.87 9.48 15.20
N SER A 180 10.34 8.53 15.99
CA SER A 180 10.61 7.08 15.83
C SER A 180 10.11 6.53 14.49
N VAL A 181 8.86 6.86 14.13
CA VAL A 181 8.25 6.56 12.82
C VAL A 181 9.07 7.21 11.72
N LEU A 182 9.36 8.51 11.86
CA LEU A 182 10.01 9.31 10.81
C LEU A 182 11.46 8.90 10.56
N GLU A 183 12.27 8.65 11.60
CA GLU A 183 13.64 8.13 11.44
C GLU A 183 13.64 6.65 11.01
N THR A 184 12.65 5.83 11.39
CA THR A 184 12.53 4.46 10.86
C THR A 184 12.23 4.48 9.36
N MET A 185 11.25 5.28 8.92
CA MET A 185 10.97 5.52 7.51
C MET A 185 12.22 6.01 6.77
N LEU A 186 12.97 6.97 7.34
CA LEU A 186 14.24 7.44 6.76
C LEU A 186 15.30 6.33 6.71
N ALA A 187 15.41 5.48 7.73
CA ALA A 187 16.38 4.40 7.78
C ALA A 187 16.09 3.30 6.75
N VAL A 188 14.87 2.78 6.67
CA VAL A 188 14.49 1.80 5.63
C VAL A 188 14.57 2.42 4.23
N SER A 189 14.23 3.70 4.09
CA SER A 189 14.30 4.42 2.80
C SER A 189 15.72 4.59 2.25
N LYS A 190 16.77 4.29 3.01
CA LYS A 190 18.16 4.22 2.49
C LYS A 190 18.36 3.04 1.54
N ARG A 191 17.70 1.90 1.82
CA ARG A 191 17.76 0.67 1.01
C ARG A 191 16.66 0.72 -0.04
N TRP A 192 15.40 0.65 0.38
CA TRP A 192 14.24 0.54 -0.50
C TRP A 192 13.50 1.88 -0.66
N PRO A 193 13.18 2.37 -1.87
CA PRO A 193 12.16 3.40 -2.02
C PRO A 193 10.80 2.84 -1.59
N ILE A 194 10.08 3.55 -0.72
CA ILE A 194 8.79 3.10 -0.16
C ILE A 194 7.64 4.00 -0.57
N ALA A 195 6.45 3.41 -0.71
CA ALA A 195 5.19 4.15 -0.85
C ALA A 195 4.30 3.88 0.38
N VAL A 196 3.96 4.97 1.06
CA VAL A 196 3.10 4.97 2.25
C VAL A 196 1.65 5.12 1.81
N SER A 197 0.72 4.50 2.54
CA SER A 197 -0.73 4.60 2.34
C SER A 197 -1.37 5.49 3.41
N VAL A 198 -1.00 5.27 4.67
CA VAL A 198 -1.42 6.04 5.84
C VAL A 198 -0.32 6.10 6.89
N VAL A 199 -0.27 7.22 7.62
CA VAL A 199 0.54 7.39 8.83
C VAL A 199 -0.38 7.58 10.03
N ARG A 200 -1.28 8.57 9.98
CA ARG A 200 -2.11 8.91 11.12
C ARG A 200 -3.57 9.20 10.79
N SER A 201 -3.84 10.22 9.99
CA SER A 201 -5.19 10.63 9.64
C SER A 201 -5.76 9.73 8.54
N GLY A 202 -7.06 9.41 8.64
CA GLY A 202 -7.71 8.46 7.74
C GLY A 202 -7.63 6.99 8.17
N HIS A 203 -6.83 6.62 9.18
CA HIS A 203 -6.89 5.29 9.79
C HIS A 203 -8.00 5.21 10.88
N PRO A 204 -8.69 4.06 11.04
CA PRO A 204 -9.52 3.73 12.21
C PRO A 204 -8.93 4.15 13.57
N GLN A 205 -9.77 4.69 14.46
CA GLN A 205 -9.37 5.01 15.85
C GLN A 205 -8.99 3.76 16.66
N TYR A 206 -9.72 2.66 16.42
CA TYR A 206 -9.52 1.36 17.05
C TYR A 206 -9.11 0.33 15.99
N VAL A 207 -8.32 -0.66 16.39
CA VAL A 207 -8.03 -1.85 15.59
C VAL A 207 -9.35 -2.54 15.29
N PHE A 208 -9.62 -2.81 14.01
CA PHE A 208 -10.95 -3.12 13.52
C PHE A 208 -11.58 -4.35 14.20
N GLY A 209 -12.88 -4.29 14.48
CA GLY A 209 -13.60 -5.30 15.26
C GLY A 209 -13.31 -5.31 16.76
N THR A 210 -12.44 -4.43 17.28
CA THR A 210 -12.02 -4.44 18.69
C THR A 210 -12.15 -3.08 19.39
N THR A 211 -11.99 -3.09 20.72
CA THR A 211 -11.82 -1.89 21.56
C THR A 211 -10.35 -1.48 21.76
N ARG A 212 -9.37 -2.17 21.15
CA ARG A 212 -7.95 -1.81 21.22
C ARG A 212 -7.70 -0.56 20.39
N LEU A 213 -7.18 0.51 20.99
CA LEU A 213 -6.78 1.71 20.25
C LEU A 213 -5.67 1.39 19.25
N SER A 214 -5.76 1.99 18.06
CA SER A 214 -4.69 1.95 17.05
C SER A 214 -3.60 2.97 17.39
N ASP A 215 -2.40 2.76 16.85
CA ASP A 215 -1.26 3.66 16.98
C ASP A 215 -1.15 4.70 15.86
N HIS A 216 -1.85 4.50 14.73
CA HIS A 216 -1.94 5.52 13.68
C HIS A 216 -2.53 6.85 14.20
N PRO A 217 -3.72 6.91 14.86
CA PRO A 217 -4.28 8.18 15.35
C PRO A 217 -3.36 8.94 16.32
N ARG A 218 -2.43 8.23 16.97
CA ARG A 218 -1.44 8.75 17.91
C ARG A 218 -0.15 9.25 17.24
N GLY A 219 0.02 9.03 15.93
CA GLY A 219 1.24 9.38 15.20
C GLY A 219 2.38 8.37 15.38
N ARG A 220 2.09 7.14 15.84
CA ARG A 220 3.08 6.14 16.24
C ARG A 220 3.06 4.89 15.36
N ALA A 221 2.54 4.98 14.14
CA ALA A 221 2.57 3.91 13.18
C ALA A 221 2.60 4.44 11.73
N PHE A 222 2.97 3.58 10.78
CA PHE A 222 2.80 3.83 9.35
C PHE A 222 2.62 2.52 8.58
N ASP A 223 1.86 2.60 7.48
CA ASP A 223 1.61 1.46 6.59
C ASP A 223 2.29 1.69 5.23
N THR A 224 2.90 0.63 4.70
CA THR A 224 3.64 0.63 3.43
C THR A 224 2.96 -0.31 2.44
N TRP A 225 2.38 0.24 1.37
CA TRP A 225 1.68 -0.55 0.34
C TRP A 225 2.58 -0.95 -0.84
N ALA A 226 3.73 -0.30 -1.04
CA ALA A 226 4.74 -0.71 -2.03
C ALA A 226 6.19 -0.48 -1.55
N ILE A 227 7.08 -1.40 -1.94
CA ILE A 227 8.51 -1.45 -1.58
C ILE A 227 9.30 -1.72 -2.87
N ASP A 228 10.35 -0.94 -3.16
CA ASP A 228 11.07 -0.96 -4.45
C ASP A 228 10.15 -0.73 -5.67
N GLN A 229 9.11 0.08 -5.50
CA GLN A 229 8.02 0.30 -6.50
C GLN A 229 7.19 -0.96 -6.83
N VAL A 230 7.36 -2.06 -6.08
CA VAL A 230 6.55 -3.27 -6.18
C VAL A 230 5.49 -3.26 -5.07
N PRO A 231 4.18 -3.31 -5.40
CA PRO A 231 3.13 -3.43 -4.39
C PRO A 231 3.32 -4.65 -3.48
N VAL A 232 2.96 -4.54 -2.20
CA VAL A 232 3.06 -5.66 -1.25
C VAL A 232 2.09 -6.78 -1.65
N VAL A 233 0.93 -6.44 -2.21
CA VAL A 233 -0.08 -7.36 -2.81
C VAL A 233 0.35 -8.01 -4.15
N ALA A 234 1.62 -7.86 -4.57
CA ALA A 234 2.10 -8.32 -5.88
C ALA A 234 2.28 -9.84 -6.00
N ALA A 235 1.19 -10.57 -6.21
CA ALA A 235 1.23 -12.00 -6.55
C ALA A 235 2.00 -12.27 -7.86
N GLY A 236 3.01 -13.13 -7.78
CA GLY A 236 3.82 -13.57 -8.93
C GLY A 236 5.18 -14.16 -8.52
N ALA A 237 5.73 -13.67 -7.42
CA ALA A 237 6.79 -14.28 -6.61
C ALA A 237 6.63 -13.75 -5.17
N PRO A 238 7.19 -14.42 -4.13
CA PRO A 238 7.38 -13.74 -2.85
C PRO A 238 8.32 -12.56 -3.11
N ASN A 239 7.86 -11.32 -2.97
CA ASN A 239 8.74 -10.16 -3.09
C ASN A 239 9.78 -10.26 -1.95
N PRO A 240 11.07 -10.55 -2.23
CA PRO A 240 12.04 -10.83 -1.17
C PRO A 240 12.40 -9.59 -0.36
N ALA A 241 12.01 -8.40 -0.84
CA ALA A 241 12.07 -7.18 -0.05
C ALA A 241 11.06 -7.19 1.10
N VAL A 242 9.88 -7.82 0.98
CA VAL A 242 8.84 -7.78 2.03
C VAL A 242 9.32 -8.44 3.34
N PRO A 243 9.85 -9.68 3.37
CA PRO A 243 10.41 -10.25 4.59
C PRO A 243 11.55 -9.42 5.18
N ALA A 244 12.53 -9.06 4.35
CA ALA A 244 13.70 -8.30 4.79
C ALA A 244 13.36 -6.87 5.27
N TYR A 245 12.27 -6.28 4.77
CA TYR A 245 11.74 -5.00 5.21
C TYR A 245 11.04 -5.12 6.56
N MET A 246 10.21 -6.14 6.75
CA MET A 246 9.58 -6.46 8.04
C MET A 246 10.63 -6.74 9.14
N GLU A 247 11.68 -7.51 8.82
CA GLU A 247 12.85 -7.72 9.70
C GLU A 247 13.57 -6.40 10.02
N ALA A 248 13.78 -5.53 9.03
CA ALA A 248 14.42 -4.24 9.23
C ALA A 248 13.59 -3.29 10.10
N LEU A 249 12.26 -3.29 9.96
CA LEU A 249 11.34 -2.51 10.81
C LEU A 249 11.42 -2.97 12.27
N ALA A 250 11.43 -4.29 12.52
CA ALA A 250 11.61 -4.86 13.85
C ALA A 250 12.98 -4.50 14.46
N ALA A 251 14.05 -4.60 13.67
CA ALA A 251 15.41 -4.24 14.09
C ALA A 251 15.60 -2.72 14.36
N LEU A 252 14.75 -1.88 13.74
CA LEU A 252 14.70 -0.42 13.96
C LEU A 252 13.78 -0.01 15.14
N GLY A 253 13.22 -0.98 15.87
CA GLY A 253 12.45 -0.73 17.09
C GLY A 253 10.93 -0.72 16.91
N SER A 254 10.40 -1.17 15.77
CA SER A 254 8.97 -1.49 15.67
C SER A 254 8.67 -2.66 16.62
N TYR A 255 7.71 -2.44 17.53
CA TYR A 255 7.25 -3.47 18.48
C TYR A 255 6.05 -4.26 17.93
N ASN A 256 5.50 -3.84 16.79
CA ASN A 256 4.35 -4.48 16.16
C ASN A 256 4.46 -4.33 14.64
N VAL A 257 4.96 -5.38 13.97
CA VAL A 257 5.15 -5.48 12.51
C VAL A 257 4.11 -6.44 11.95
N GLY A 258 3.18 -5.91 11.15
CA GLY A 258 2.15 -6.67 10.46
C GLY A 258 2.47 -6.80 8.96
N GLY A 259 2.12 -7.92 8.33
CA GLY A 259 2.29 -8.07 6.89
C GLY A 259 1.72 -9.39 6.33
N PRO A 260 1.92 -9.67 5.03
CA PRO A 260 1.32 -10.83 4.35
C PRO A 260 2.01 -12.17 4.66
N VAL A 261 3.08 -12.15 5.46
CA VAL A 261 3.86 -13.32 5.86
C VAL A 261 4.22 -13.25 7.34
N LEU A 262 4.17 -14.38 8.04
CA LEU A 262 4.58 -14.48 9.44
C LEU A 262 6.05 -14.88 9.52
N LEU A 263 6.89 -14.03 10.12
CA LEU A 263 8.35 -14.22 10.21
C LEU A 263 8.85 -14.58 11.61
N GLY A 264 7.98 -14.50 12.61
CA GLY A 264 8.32 -14.67 14.02
C GLY A 264 7.09 -14.74 14.90
N ALA A 265 7.28 -14.53 16.21
CA ALA A 265 6.20 -14.61 17.19
C ALA A 265 5.56 -13.25 17.50
N ALA A 266 4.31 -13.29 17.96
CA ALA A 266 3.64 -12.18 18.61
C ALA A 266 4.35 -11.82 19.95
N PRO A 267 4.30 -10.54 20.40
CA PRO A 267 3.60 -9.41 19.79
C PRO A 267 4.34 -8.73 18.63
N GLN A 268 5.64 -9.04 18.42
CA GLN A 268 6.46 -8.29 17.47
C GLN A 268 6.09 -8.56 16.02
N PHE A 269 5.79 -9.80 15.64
CA PHE A 269 5.34 -10.15 14.29
C PHE A 269 3.93 -10.71 14.32
N PHE A 270 3.13 -10.33 13.33
CA PHE A 270 1.81 -10.88 13.08
C PHE A 270 1.45 -10.84 11.59
N SER A 271 0.47 -11.66 11.20
CA SER A 271 -0.04 -11.73 9.83
C SER A 271 -1.51 -12.14 9.86
N ASP A 272 -2.34 -11.46 9.08
CA ASP A 272 -3.78 -11.69 8.97
C ASP A 272 -4.30 -11.15 7.61
N GLN A 273 -5.61 -11.32 7.34
CA GLN A 273 -6.21 -10.89 6.06
C GLN A 273 -6.29 -9.36 5.89
N THR A 274 -6.17 -8.57 6.96
CA THR A 274 -6.06 -7.10 6.82
C THR A 274 -4.68 -6.73 6.28
N HIS A 275 -3.63 -7.41 6.72
CA HIS A 275 -2.24 -7.11 6.35
C HIS A 275 -1.77 -7.88 5.09
N HIS A 276 -2.70 -8.34 4.26
CA HIS A 276 -2.43 -9.05 3.02
C HIS A 276 -1.83 -8.15 1.92
N ASP A 277 -2.12 -6.85 1.98
CA ASP A 277 -1.85 -5.88 0.91
C ASP A 277 -0.83 -4.79 1.30
N HIS A 278 -0.38 -4.75 2.56
CA HIS A 278 0.55 -3.75 3.09
C HIS A 278 1.44 -4.33 4.20
N VAL A 279 2.49 -3.60 4.55
CA VAL A 279 3.28 -3.84 5.77
C VAL A 279 3.03 -2.71 6.77
N HIS A 280 2.58 -3.09 7.98
CA HIS A 280 2.35 -2.20 9.11
C HIS A 280 3.58 -2.13 10.03
N ALA A 281 3.87 -0.96 10.60
CA ALA A 281 4.86 -0.80 11.66
C ALA A 281 4.38 0.13 12.77
N GLY A 282 4.26 -0.38 14.00
CA GLY A 282 3.85 0.36 15.21
C GLY A 282 4.96 0.52 16.26
N PHE A 283 4.94 1.67 16.95
CA PHE A 283 5.98 2.12 17.90
C PHE A 283 5.38 2.47 19.28
N LEU A 284 6.11 2.18 20.36
CA LEU A 284 5.66 2.45 21.74
C LEU A 284 5.75 3.93 22.12
N THR A 285 6.67 4.66 21.48
CA THR A 285 6.82 6.11 21.53
C THR A 285 6.85 6.60 20.09
#